data_AF-A0A7C5H389-F1
#
_entry.id   AF-A0A7C5H389-F1
#
_cell.length_a   1.000
_cell.length_b   1.000
_cell.length_c   1.000
_cell.angle_alpha   90.00
_cell.angle_beta   90.00
_cell.angle_gamma   90.00
#
_symmetry.space_group_name_H-M   'P 1'
#
loop_
_entity.id
_entity.type
_entity.pdbx_description
1 polymer ?
#
loop_
_entity_poly.entity_id
_entity_poly.type
_entity_poly.pdbx_seq_one_letter_code
_entity_poly.pdbx_strand_id
1 'polypeptide(L)'
;MGGHGIRVMRMGEMGIVSDFRTNDKCSSGTGCFMDTMAAALEVSIGEVGERSLHSRMAEHVNASCTVFAESEVVSLIAKGKATDDILAGLNSMVARKIIALVNATRCRGKVLLCGGVARNRGVINEIGKEIDRELEVPEEPHLVGALGAVLLSPRKRKIMTEEEAPVKAEAVREPFLKRFLRWSA
;
A
#
# COMPACT_ATOMS: atom_id res chain seq x y z
N MET A 1 -2.03 -3.81 -1.93
CA MET A 1 -3.13 -2.91 -1.55
C MET A 1 -3.64 -2.17 -2.77
N GLY A 2 -4.91 -2.36 -3.12
CA GLY A 2 -5.55 -1.67 -4.24
C GLY A 2 -6.51 -0.56 -3.79
N GLY A 3 -7.20 0.03 -4.76
CA GLY A 3 -8.23 1.04 -4.51
C GLY A 3 -9.44 0.48 -3.75
N HIS A 4 -9.86 -0.75 -4.03
CA HIS A 4 -11.10 -1.32 -3.47
C HIS A 4 -10.89 -2.58 -2.64
N GLY A 5 -9.64 -2.96 -2.38
CA GLY A 5 -9.39 -4.15 -1.57
C GLY A 5 -7.94 -4.34 -1.17
N ILE A 6 -7.78 -5.13 -0.12
CA ILE A 6 -6.48 -5.59 0.38
C ILE A 6 -6.41 -7.09 0.13
N ARG A 7 -5.27 -7.55 -0.40
CA ARG A 7 -4.96 -8.97 -0.55
C ARG A 7 -3.58 -9.22 0.07
N VAL A 8 -3.49 -10.27 0.87
CA VAL A 8 -2.24 -10.76 1.45
C VAL A 8 -2.08 -12.20 0.98
N MET A 9 -0.94 -12.52 0.39
CA MET A 9 -0.62 -13.86 -0.11
C MET A 9 0.65 -14.33 0.59
N ARG A 10 0.60 -15.52 1.19
CA ARG A 10 1.77 -16.19 1.74
C ARG A 10 2.34 -17.11 0.68
N MET A 11 3.56 -16.82 0.24
CA MET A 11 4.27 -17.66 -0.71
C MET A 11 4.85 -18.88 0.03
N GLY A 12 4.64 -20.06 -0.53
CA GLY A 12 5.30 -21.30 -0.18
C GLY A 12 6.47 -21.59 -1.12
N GLU A 13 6.85 -22.86 -1.23
CA GLU A 13 7.97 -23.29 -2.08
C GLU A 13 7.72 -22.98 -3.56
N MET A 14 8.82 -22.69 -4.29
CA MET A 14 8.80 -22.39 -5.73
C MET A 14 7.84 -21.26 -6.14
N GLY A 15 7.53 -20.33 -5.24
CA GLY A 15 6.63 -19.22 -5.53
C GLY A 15 5.15 -19.61 -5.65
N ILE A 16 4.74 -20.76 -5.10
CA ILE A 16 3.34 -21.19 -5.07
C ILE A 16 2.63 -20.53 -3.88
N VAL A 17 1.42 -20.01 -4.07
CA VAL A 17 0.63 -19.42 -2.98
C VAL A 17 0.17 -20.52 -2.03
N SER A 18 0.58 -20.44 -0.76
CA SER A 18 0.27 -21.43 0.29
C SER A 18 -0.88 -21.02 1.21
N ASP A 19 -1.18 -19.73 1.31
CA ASP A 19 -2.33 -19.18 2.03
C ASP A 19 -2.64 -17.77 1.47
N PHE A 20 -3.89 -17.33 1.57
CA PHE A 20 -4.26 -15.97 1.19
C PHE A 20 -5.39 -15.42 2.06
N ARG A 21 -5.36 -14.10 2.28
CA ARG A 21 -6.38 -13.35 3.02
C ARG A 21 -6.78 -12.13 2.21
N THR A 22 -8.07 -11.80 2.24
CA THR A 22 -8.60 -10.64 1.52
C THR A 22 -9.52 -9.81 2.42
N ASN A 23 -9.56 -8.52 2.12
CA ASN A 23 -10.61 -7.61 2.56
C ASN A 23 -11.06 -6.81 1.35
N ASP A 24 -12.18 -7.21 0.76
CA ASP A 24 -12.78 -6.63 -0.46
C ASP A 24 -14.22 -6.14 -0.23
N LYS A 25 -14.82 -6.45 0.93
CA LYS A 25 -16.17 -6.01 1.31
C LYS A 25 -16.20 -4.68 2.05
N CYS A 26 -15.04 -4.20 2.50
CA CYS A 26 -14.92 -2.98 3.28
C CYS A 26 -13.92 -2.01 2.62
N SER A 27 -14.35 -0.77 2.40
CA SER A 27 -13.46 0.27 1.87
C SER A 27 -12.42 0.75 2.88
N SER A 28 -12.69 0.60 4.19
CA SER A 28 -11.76 1.01 5.23
C SER A 28 -10.45 0.22 5.16
N GLY A 29 -9.32 0.93 5.06
CA GLY A 29 -8.01 0.34 4.86
C GLY A 29 -7.58 0.21 3.39
N THR A 30 -8.39 0.67 2.43
CA THR A 30 -8.08 0.61 0.99
C THR A 30 -7.71 1.99 0.43
N GLY A 31 -7.31 2.06 -0.85
CA GLY A 31 -7.04 3.35 -1.50
C GLY A 31 -8.26 4.25 -1.62
N CYS A 32 -9.46 3.69 -1.77
CA CYS A 32 -10.71 4.46 -1.81
C CYS A 32 -10.98 5.17 -0.48
N PHE A 33 -10.68 4.52 0.65
CA PHE A 33 -10.72 5.18 1.95
C PHE A 33 -9.78 6.40 2.00
N MET A 34 -8.54 6.23 1.53
CA MET A 34 -7.56 7.33 1.51
C MET A 34 -8.02 8.49 0.63
N ASP A 35 -8.66 8.20 -0.50
CA ASP A 35 -9.22 9.20 -1.40
C ASP A 35 -10.35 10.00 -0.73
N THR A 36 -11.29 9.31 -0.05
CA THR A 36 -12.36 9.97 0.71
C THR A 36 -11.81 10.86 1.82
N MET A 37 -10.83 10.38 2.60
CA MET A 37 -10.25 11.18 3.68
C MET A 37 -9.44 12.37 3.14
N ALA A 38 -8.74 12.19 2.01
CA ALA A 38 -8.01 13.26 1.35
C ALA A 38 -8.97 14.38 0.91
N ALA A 39 -10.10 14.01 0.29
CA ALA A 39 -11.14 14.95 -0.09
C ALA A 39 -11.74 15.68 1.12
N ALA A 40 -12.05 14.97 2.21
CA ALA A 40 -12.59 15.58 3.43
C ALA A 40 -11.63 16.56 4.13
N LEU A 41 -10.31 16.37 3.94
CA LEU A 41 -9.26 17.24 4.46
C LEU A 41 -8.78 18.29 3.44
N GLU A 42 -9.39 18.34 2.26
CA GLU A 42 -9.02 19.23 1.15
C GLU A 42 -7.54 19.12 0.76
N VAL A 43 -7.01 17.90 0.75
CA VAL A 43 -5.63 17.60 0.32
C VAL A 43 -5.64 16.68 -0.89
N SER A 44 -4.63 16.76 -1.74
CA SER A 44 -4.50 15.77 -2.81
C SER A 44 -4.08 14.42 -2.24
N ILE A 45 -4.58 13.32 -2.81
CA ILE A 45 -4.23 11.97 -2.38
C ILE A 45 -2.72 11.69 -2.45
N GLY A 46 -2.01 12.34 -3.37
CA GLY A 46 -0.55 12.24 -3.51
C GLY A 46 0.22 12.87 -2.35
N GLU A 47 -0.35 13.89 -1.71
CA GLU A 47 0.29 14.61 -0.60
C GLU A 47 0.03 13.96 0.76
N VAL A 48 -1.01 13.11 0.89
CA VAL A 48 -1.40 12.48 2.16
C VAL A 48 -0.22 11.80 2.86
N GLY A 49 0.60 11.08 2.11
CA GLY A 49 1.76 10.38 2.66
C GLY A 49 2.80 11.35 3.22
N GLU A 50 3.29 12.27 2.40
CA GLU A 50 4.33 13.23 2.81
C GLU A 50 3.86 14.15 3.93
N ARG A 51 2.65 14.68 3.84
CA ARG A 51 2.09 15.56 4.88
C ARG A 51 1.97 14.88 6.22
N SER A 52 1.56 13.61 6.25
CA SER A 52 1.48 12.86 7.50
C SER A 52 2.82 12.71 8.23
N LEU A 53 3.95 12.75 7.50
CA LEU A 53 5.28 12.65 8.10
C LEU A 53 5.71 13.92 8.83
N HIS A 54 5.04 15.06 8.57
CA HIS A 54 5.24 16.30 9.31
C HIS A 54 4.42 16.38 10.61
N SER A 55 3.62 15.35 10.92
CA SER A 55 2.86 15.28 12.16
C SER A 55 3.78 15.40 13.37
N ARG A 56 3.33 16.20 14.34
CA ARG A 56 3.98 16.34 15.65
C ARG A 56 3.32 15.44 16.68
N MET A 57 2.01 15.25 16.55
CA MET A 57 1.22 14.45 17.48
C MET A 57 0.04 13.84 16.73
N ALA A 58 0.22 12.61 16.23
CA ALA A 58 -0.81 11.91 15.46
C ALA A 58 -2.13 11.83 16.25
N GLU A 59 -3.24 12.22 15.62
CA GLU A 59 -4.56 12.11 16.22
C GLU A 59 -5.05 10.66 16.22
N HIS A 60 -5.74 10.25 17.28
CA HIS A 60 -6.32 8.92 17.34
C HIS A 60 -7.71 8.91 16.69
N VAL A 61 -7.81 8.31 15.49
CA VAL A 61 -9.09 8.08 14.80
C VAL A 61 -9.69 6.76 15.29
N ASN A 62 -10.86 6.82 15.93
CA ASN A 62 -11.52 5.67 16.56
C ASN A 62 -12.43 4.91 15.58
N ALA A 63 -13.00 5.61 14.62
CA ALA A 63 -13.94 5.06 13.67
C ALA A 63 -13.27 4.04 12.74
N SER A 64 -13.85 2.84 12.68
CA SER A 64 -13.35 1.74 11.85
C SER A 64 -14.00 1.64 10.47
N CYS A 65 -15.09 2.40 10.24
CA CYS A 65 -15.84 2.49 8.99
C CYS A 65 -15.56 3.83 8.30
N THR A 66 -15.40 3.83 6.98
CA THR A 66 -15.09 5.02 6.18
C THR A 66 -16.06 6.17 6.43
N VAL A 67 -17.37 5.90 6.47
CA VAL A 67 -18.40 6.93 6.68
C VAL A 67 -18.28 7.58 8.07
N PHE A 68 -18.01 6.79 9.10
CA PHE A 68 -17.84 7.33 10.45
C PHE A 68 -16.48 8.02 10.64
N ALA A 69 -15.44 7.53 9.95
CA ALA A 69 -14.13 8.16 9.94
C ALA A 69 -14.19 9.54 9.30
N GLU A 70 -14.96 9.71 8.21
CA GLU A 70 -15.19 11.01 7.59
C GLU A 70 -15.82 12.01 8.58
N SER A 71 -16.89 11.60 9.27
CA SER A 71 -17.53 12.42 10.31
C SER A 71 -16.58 12.76 11.46
N GLU A 72 -15.75 11.80 11.89
CA GLU A 72 -14.74 12.02 12.94
C GLU A 72 -13.67 13.01 12.49
N VAL A 73 -13.19 12.89 11.24
CA VAL A 73 -12.25 13.83 10.62
C VAL A 73 -12.83 15.24 10.58
N VAL A 74 -14.07 15.43 10.14
CA VAL A 74 -14.76 16.73 10.16
C VAL A 74 -14.83 17.30 11.58
N SER A 75 -15.08 16.45 12.59
CA SER A 75 -15.07 16.88 13.99
C SER A 75 -13.69 17.31 14.47
N LEU A 76 -12.62 16.62 14.06
CA LEU A 76 -11.24 16.99 14.40
C LEU A 76 -10.84 18.33 13.76
N ILE A 77 -11.24 18.56 12.50
CA ILE A 77 -11.05 19.85 11.83
C ILE A 77 -11.77 20.96 12.62
N ALA A 78 -13.03 20.76 12.99
CA ALA A 78 -13.80 21.73 13.77
C ALA A 78 -13.19 22.04 15.15
N LYS A 79 -12.44 21.10 15.72
CA LYS A 79 -11.67 21.26 16.97
C LYS A 79 -10.30 21.94 16.77
N GLY A 80 -9.97 22.33 15.54
CA GLY A 80 -8.71 22.99 15.20
C GLY A 80 -7.49 22.08 15.22
N LYS A 81 -7.68 20.76 15.03
CA LYS A 81 -6.56 19.82 14.92
C LYS A 81 -5.82 20.02 13.60
N ALA A 82 -4.49 19.89 13.63
CA ALA A 82 -3.69 20.05 12.43
C ALA A 82 -3.98 18.91 11.44
N THR A 83 -4.15 19.26 10.16
CA THR A 83 -4.39 18.29 9.08
C THR A 83 -3.34 17.19 9.07
N ASP A 84 -2.06 17.53 9.22
CA ASP A 84 -0.94 16.58 9.19
C ASP A 84 -1.03 15.54 10.32
N ASP A 85 -1.50 15.96 11.51
CA ASP A 85 -1.73 15.09 12.66
C ASP A 85 -2.92 14.15 12.45
N ILE A 86 -3.99 14.63 11.80
CA ILE A 86 -5.13 13.78 11.40
C ILE A 86 -4.69 12.75 10.36
N LEU A 87 -3.93 13.17 9.34
CA LEU A 87 -3.41 12.28 8.29
C LEU A 87 -2.52 11.17 8.85
N ALA A 88 -1.67 11.48 9.84
CA ALA A 88 -0.87 10.47 10.53
C ALA A 88 -1.74 9.44 11.26
N GLY A 89 -2.80 9.90 11.94
CA GLY A 89 -3.79 9.03 12.56
C GLY A 89 -4.48 8.08 11.59
N LEU A 90 -4.90 8.60 10.43
CA LEU A 90 -5.52 7.82 9.36
C LEU A 90 -4.55 6.78 8.77
N ASN A 91 -3.30 7.16 8.51
CA ASN A 91 -2.27 6.24 8.04
C ASN A 91 -2.00 5.12 9.05
N SER A 92 -1.94 5.44 10.35
CA SER A 92 -1.79 4.44 11.42
C SER A 92 -2.99 3.48 11.47
N MET A 93 -4.22 3.99 11.31
CA MET A 93 -5.41 3.14 11.26
C MET A 93 -5.36 2.16 10.06
N VAL A 94 -4.92 2.63 8.88
CA VAL A 94 -4.74 1.79 7.69
C VAL A 94 -3.64 0.75 7.90
N ALA A 95 -2.50 1.14 8.46
CA ALA A 95 -1.38 0.25 8.80
C ALA A 95 -1.83 -0.91 9.70
N ARG A 96 -2.51 -0.61 10.81
CA ARG A 96 -3.04 -1.61 11.75
C ARG A 96 -3.93 -2.65 11.08
N LYS A 97 -4.80 -2.23 10.14
CA LYS A 97 -5.67 -3.14 9.37
C LYS A 97 -4.88 -4.08 8.46
N ILE A 98 -3.82 -3.59 7.82
CA ILE A 98 -2.95 -4.40 6.95
C ILE A 98 -2.20 -5.43 7.80
N ILE A 99 -1.60 -4.98 8.91
CA ILE A 99 -0.82 -5.84 9.79
C ILE A 99 -1.68 -6.95 10.37
N ALA A 100 -2.92 -6.67 10.74
CA ALA A 100 -3.87 -7.69 11.16
C ALA A 100 -4.07 -8.80 10.10
N LEU A 101 -4.21 -8.42 8.82
CA LEU A 101 -4.32 -9.37 7.70
C LEU A 101 -3.02 -10.14 7.46
N VAL A 102 -1.86 -9.47 7.57
CA VAL A 102 -0.54 -10.10 7.46
C VAL A 102 -0.36 -11.15 8.56
N ASN A 103 -0.67 -10.81 9.81
CA ASN A 103 -0.55 -11.71 10.94
C ASN A 103 -1.50 -12.91 10.84
N ALA A 104 -2.70 -12.72 10.26
CA ALA A 104 -3.65 -13.81 10.03
C ALA A 104 -3.14 -14.91 9.07
N THR A 105 -2.20 -14.59 8.17
CA THR A 105 -1.56 -15.60 7.29
C THR A 105 -0.49 -16.44 7.99
N ARG A 106 -0.11 -16.09 9.23
CA ARG A 106 1.01 -16.70 9.97
C ARG A 106 2.31 -16.75 9.17
N CYS A 107 2.49 -15.84 8.21
CA CYS A 107 3.79 -15.62 7.57
C CYS A 107 4.83 -15.31 8.66
N ARG A 108 6.10 -15.64 8.46
CA ARG A 108 7.21 -15.22 9.34
C ARG A 108 8.40 -14.65 8.57
N GLY A 109 8.34 -14.68 7.25
CA GLY A 109 9.38 -14.15 6.38
C GLY A 109 9.18 -12.67 6.07
N LYS A 110 9.96 -12.20 5.09
CA LYS A 110 9.87 -10.85 4.56
C LYS A 110 8.46 -10.55 4.03
N VAL A 111 8.06 -9.29 4.11
CA VAL A 111 6.77 -8.80 3.63
C VAL A 111 7.00 -7.82 2.49
N LEU A 112 6.48 -8.15 1.31
CA LEU A 112 6.52 -7.28 0.14
C LEU A 112 5.19 -6.51 0.04
N LEU A 113 5.25 -5.19 0.10
CA LEU A 113 4.07 -4.33 -0.03
C LEU A 113 3.96 -3.78 -1.46
N CYS A 114 2.88 -4.15 -2.15
CA CYS A 114 2.62 -3.76 -3.54
C CYS A 114 1.27 -3.05 -3.68
N GLY A 115 1.03 -2.42 -4.84
CA GLY A 115 -0.21 -1.73 -5.21
C GLY A 115 -0.17 -0.21 -4.97
N GLY A 116 -1.24 0.49 -5.35
CA GLY A 116 -1.26 1.96 -5.35
C GLY A 116 -1.06 2.60 -3.98
N VAL A 117 -1.63 2.03 -2.92
CA VAL A 117 -1.48 2.55 -1.55
C VAL A 117 -0.04 2.43 -1.06
N ALA A 118 0.75 1.50 -1.61
CA ALA A 118 2.17 1.36 -1.30
C ALA A 118 3.04 2.50 -1.86
N ARG A 119 2.46 3.51 -2.54
CA ARG A 119 3.11 4.79 -2.86
C ARG A 119 3.00 5.82 -1.73
N ASN A 120 2.08 5.60 -0.78
CA ASN A 120 1.89 6.49 0.36
C ASN A 120 2.97 6.20 1.42
N ARG A 121 3.98 7.07 1.51
CA ARG A 121 5.09 6.92 2.46
C ARG A 121 4.67 6.95 3.91
N GLY A 122 3.59 7.65 4.25
CA GLY A 122 3.02 7.66 5.59
C GLY A 122 2.54 6.27 6.00
N VAL A 123 1.76 5.60 5.14
CA VAL A 123 1.34 4.21 5.38
C VAL A 123 2.53 3.27 5.48
N ILE A 124 3.53 3.38 4.60
CA ILE A 124 4.75 2.56 4.67
C ILE A 124 5.47 2.75 6.01
N ASN A 125 5.62 4.00 6.46
CA ASN A 125 6.24 4.36 7.72
C ASN A 125 5.48 3.76 8.92
N GLU A 126 4.16 3.88 8.95
CA GLU A 126 3.34 3.31 10.02
C GLU A 126 3.37 1.77 10.03
N ILE A 127 3.37 1.12 8.87
CA ILE A 127 3.56 -0.34 8.81
C ILE A 127 4.94 -0.71 9.35
N GLY A 128 5.99 0.02 8.94
CA GLY A 128 7.37 -0.21 9.36
C GLY A 128 7.59 -0.10 10.88
N LYS A 129 6.81 0.74 11.57
CA LYS A 129 6.86 0.87 13.04
C LYS A 129 6.29 -0.34 13.78
N GLU A 130 5.27 -0.97 13.22
CA GLU A 130 4.49 -2.02 13.90
C GLU A 130 4.83 -3.44 13.43
N ILE A 131 5.39 -3.59 12.23
CA ILE A 131 5.68 -4.89 11.64
C ILE A 131 6.95 -5.51 12.27
N ASP A 132 6.85 -6.78 12.69
CA ASP A 132 7.94 -7.53 13.33
C ASP A 132 8.89 -8.22 12.32
N ARG A 133 8.88 -7.77 11.06
CA ARG A 133 9.54 -8.41 9.91
C ARG A 133 10.13 -7.37 8.99
N GLU A 134 11.04 -7.82 8.13
CA GLU A 134 11.55 -6.99 7.04
C GLU A 134 10.43 -6.63 6.06
N LEU A 135 10.14 -5.34 5.95
CA LEU A 135 9.22 -4.75 4.98
C LEU A 135 10.01 -4.28 3.76
N GLU A 136 9.65 -4.78 2.58
CA GLU A 136 10.21 -4.34 1.31
C GLU A 136 9.11 -3.72 0.45
N VAL A 137 9.42 -2.59 -0.19
CA VAL A 137 8.54 -1.90 -1.12
C VAL A 137 9.30 -1.72 -2.43
N PRO A 138 8.80 -2.25 -3.57
CA PRO A 138 9.36 -1.97 -4.88
C PRO A 138 9.36 -0.47 -5.21
N GLU A 139 10.23 -0.05 -6.12
CA GLU A 139 10.26 1.32 -6.64
C GLU A 139 8.92 1.70 -7.28
N GLU A 140 8.35 0.78 -8.08
CA GLU A 140 7.04 0.95 -8.72
C GLU A 140 6.04 -0.10 -8.22
N PRO A 141 5.55 0.03 -6.97
CA PRO A 141 4.79 -1.03 -6.32
C PRO A 141 3.44 -1.27 -7.00
N HIS A 142 2.90 -0.26 -7.69
CA HIS A 142 1.63 -0.34 -8.40
C HIS A 142 1.69 -1.10 -9.73
N LEU A 143 2.89 -1.30 -10.29
CA LEU A 143 3.11 -2.00 -11.56
C LEU A 143 3.45 -3.49 -11.39
N VAL A 144 3.68 -3.96 -10.16
CA VAL A 144 4.10 -5.35 -9.88
C VAL A 144 3.17 -6.39 -10.50
N GLY A 145 1.86 -6.16 -10.46
CA GLY A 145 0.88 -7.06 -11.08
C GLY A 145 1.01 -7.14 -12.61
N ALA A 146 1.26 -5.99 -13.26
CA ALA A 146 1.47 -5.92 -14.70
C ALA A 146 2.80 -6.61 -15.09
N LEU A 147 3.87 -6.43 -14.30
CA LEU A 147 5.11 -7.17 -14.51
C LEU A 147 4.88 -8.69 -14.47
N GLY A 148 4.13 -9.17 -13.47
CA GLY A 148 3.80 -10.59 -13.36
C GLY A 148 3.07 -11.11 -14.61
N ALA A 149 2.12 -10.34 -15.15
CA ALA A 149 1.42 -10.70 -16.38
C ALA A 149 2.37 -10.78 -17.59
N VAL A 150 3.33 -9.86 -17.71
CA VAL A 150 4.35 -9.89 -18.76
C VAL A 150 5.24 -11.13 -18.63
N LEU A 151 5.69 -11.46 -17.41
CA LEU A 151 6.55 -12.61 -17.14
C LEU A 151 5.88 -13.96 -17.43
N LEU A 152 4.55 -14.04 -17.25
CA LEU A 152 3.76 -15.24 -17.54
C LEU A 152 3.31 -15.34 -19.01
N SER A 153 3.61 -14.34 -19.84
CA SER A 153 3.19 -14.33 -21.24
C SER A 153 3.91 -15.42 -22.06
N PRO A 154 3.18 -16.30 -22.76
CA PRO A 154 3.79 -17.36 -23.59
C PRO A 154 4.42 -16.83 -24.89
N ARG A 155 4.23 -15.55 -25.24
CA ARG A 155 4.82 -14.95 -26.44
C ARG A 155 6.29 -14.63 -26.19
N LYS A 156 7.18 -15.27 -26.97
CA LYS A 156 8.64 -15.03 -26.96
C LYS A 156 8.96 -13.54 -26.95
N ARG A 157 9.75 -13.13 -25.96
CA ARG A 157 10.41 -11.83 -25.77
C ARG A 157 10.76 -11.13 -27.09
N LYS A 158 9.90 -10.22 -27.56
CA LYS A 158 10.36 -8.91 -28.02
C LYS A 158 10.10 -7.98 -26.86
N ILE A 159 11.13 -7.72 -26.05
CA ILE A 159 11.10 -6.57 -25.16
C ILE A 159 10.97 -5.38 -26.12
N MET A 160 9.84 -4.69 -26.08
CA MET A 160 9.64 -3.49 -26.88
C MET A 160 10.79 -2.53 -26.56
N THR A 161 11.38 -1.94 -27.59
CA THR A 161 12.40 -0.91 -27.40
C THR A 161 11.78 0.31 -26.73
N GLU A 162 12.59 1.13 -26.05
CA GLU A 162 12.14 2.30 -25.28
C GLU A 162 11.19 3.25 -26.04
N GLU A 163 11.26 3.26 -27.37
CA GLU A 163 10.43 4.10 -28.25
C GLU A 163 8.96 3.68 -28.37
N GLU A 164 8.63 2.40 -28.10
CA GLU A 164 7.27 1.88 -28.31
C GLU A 164 6.50 1.59 -27.00
N ALA A 165 7.17 1.66 -25.85
CA ALA A 165 6.56 1.35 -24.57
C ALA A 165 5.66 2.50 -24.07
N PRO A 166 4.37 2.26 -23.73
CA PRO A 166 3.48 3.30 -23.20
C PRO A 166 3.89 3.79 -21.80
N VAL A 167 4.88 3.15 -21.19
CA VAL A 167 5.51 3.50 -19.92
C VAL A 167 7.02 3.41 -20.15
N LYS A 168 7.77 4.47 -19.83
CA LYS A 168 9.24 4.48 -19.99
C LYS A 168 9.85 3.27 -19.28
N ALA A 169 10.58 2.44 -20.03
CA ALA A 169 11.16 1.17 -19.57
C ALA A 169 12.19 1.33 -18.44
N GLU A 170 12.57 2.56 -18.10
CA GLU A 170 13.43 2.92 -16.98
C GLU A 170 12.84 2.46 -15.62
N ALA A 171 11.51 2.33 -15.51
CA ALA A 171 10.80 1.81 -14.35
C ALA A 171 10.91 0.28 -14.15
N VAL A 172 11.38 -0.46 -15.16
CA VAL A 172 11.55 -1.93 -15.13
C VAL A 172 13.02 -2.29 -15.39
N ARG A 173 13.95 -1.47 -14.88
CA ARG A 173 15.39 -1.76 -15.01
C ARG A 173 15.76 -3.09 -14.35
N GLU A 174 16.84 -3.68 -14.86
CA GLU A 174 17.50 -4.90 -14.36
C GLU A 174 17.63 -5.06 -12.82
N PRO A 175 17.82 -4.02 -11.99
CA PRO A 175 17.87 -4.18 -10.54
C PRO A 175 16.56 -4.72 -9.97
N PHE A 176 15.41 -4.30 -10.52
CA PHE A 176 14.10 -4.76 -10.08
C PHE A 176 13.88 -6.23 -10.42
N LEU A 177 14.16 -6.63 -11.67
CA LEU A 177 14.05 -8.03 -12.11
C LEU A 177 15.04 -8.95 -11.39
N LYS A 178 16.30 -8.55 -11.19
CA LYS A 178 17.29 -9.35 -10.42
C LYS A 178 16.91 -9.50 -8.96
N ARG A 179 16.34 -8.45 -8.34
CA ARG A 179 15.91 -8.46 -6.94
C ARG A 179 14.61 -9.24 -6.74
N PHE A 180 13.70 -9.17 -7.71
CA PHE A 180 12.47 -9.96 -7.75
C PHE A 180 12.72 -11.45 -8.05
N LEU A 181 13.64 -11.79 -8.96
CA LEU A 181 13.98 -13.19 -9.29
C LEU A 181 14.77 -13.88 -8.16
N ARG A 182 15.56 -13.14 -7.37
CA ARG A 182 16.17 -13.66 -6.13
C ARG A 182 15.16 -14.08 -5.08
N TRP A 183 13.90 -13.64 -5.20
CA TRP A 183 12.81 -13.97 -4.29
C TRP A 183 12.03 -15.23 -4.70
N SER A 184 12.19 -15.67 -5.96
CA SER A 184 11.51 -16.86 -6.52
C SER A 184 12.36 -18.14 -6.52
N ALA A 185 13.61 -18.06 -6.07
CA ALA A 185 14.55 -19.18 -5.95
C ALA A 185 14.81 -19.47 -4.47
#